data_AF-A0ABD7S6D3-F1
#
_entry.id   AF-A0ABD7S6D3-F1
#
_cell.length_a   1.000
_cell.length_b   1.000
_cell.length_c   1.000
_cell.angle_alpha   90.00
_cell.angle_beta   90.00
_cell.angle_gamma   90.00
#
_symmetry.space_group_name_H-M   'P 1'
#
loop_
_entity.id
_entity.type
_entity.pdbx_description
1 polymer ?
#
loop_
_entity_poly.entity_id
_entity_poly.type
_entity_poly.pdbx_seq_one_letter_code
_entity_poly.pdbx_strand_id
1 'polypeptide(L)'
;MSGRWIYTCVCALLLAACSNAPTASPASPAAQAPAAQTSADAAACTAKGGQLRPVGRLQIPRCIVPYADAGKTCSDNADCSGDCLATSIVPTGAATTG
;
A
#
# COMPACT_ATOMS: atom_id res chain seq x y z
N MET A 1 51.41 -17.36 5.96
CA MET A 1 50.79 -17.50 4.62
C MET A 1 49.32 -17.86 4.71
N SER A 2 48.93 -18.72 5.66
CA SER A 2 47.59 -19.33 5.79
C SER A 2 46.48 -18.39 6.30
N GLY A 3 46.81 -17.28 6.96
CA GLY A 3 45.81 -16.33 7.48
C GLY A 3 45.09 -15.52 6.39
N ARG A 4 45.78 -15.22 5.27
CA ARG A 4 45.21 -14.42 4.17
C ARG A 4 44.10 -15.15 3.40
N TRP A 5 44.13 -16.48 3.40
CA TRP A 5 43.12 -17.34 2.79
C TRP A 5 41.88 -17.53 3.67
N ILE A 6 42.03 -17.42 4.99
CA ILE A 6 40.91 -17.49 5.94
C ILE A 6 40.03 -16.24 5.79
N TYR A 7 40.61 -15.05 5.68
CA TYR A 7 39.86 -13.81 5.50
C TYR A 7 39.09 -13.75 4.17
N THR A 8 39.66 -14.27 3.08
CA THR A 8 38.96 -14.31 1.78
C THR A 8 37.77 -15.28 1.80
N CYS A 9 37.90 -16.42 2.48
CA CYS A 9 36.79 -17.37 2.62
C CYS A 9 35.65 -16.81 3.48
N VAL A 10 35.98 -16.14 4.60
CA VAL A 10 34.97 -15.52 5.48
C VAL A 10 34.21 -14.41 4.77
N CYS A 11 34.89 -13.55 3.99
CA CYS A 11 34.22 -12.52 3.20
C CYS A 11 33.24 -13.12 2.16
N ALA A 12 33.64 -14.18 1.46
CA ALA A 12 32.77 -14.83 0.47
C ALA A 12 31.49 -15.43 1.10
N LEU A 13 31.61 -16.03 2.29
CA LEU A 13 30.47 -16.56 3.05
C LEU A 13 29.50 -15.46 3.49
N LEU A 14 30.00 -14.27 3.88
CA LEU A 14 29.14 -13.14 4.29
C LEU A 14 28.34 -12.56 3.12
N LEU A 15 28.91 -12.51 1.90
CA LEU A 15 28.21 -11.98 0.72
C LEU A 15 27.07 -12.91 0.24
N ALA A 16 27.22 -14.22 0.39
CA ALA A 16 26.19 -15.18 -0.01
C ALA A 16 24.92 -15.11 0.87
N ALA A 17 25.07 -14.74 2.15
CA ALA A 17 23.94 -14.63 3.09
C ALA A 17 22.99 -13.45 2.79
N CYS A 18 23.43 -12.46 2.00
CA CYS A 18 22.56 -11.36 1.57
C CYS A 18 21.74 -11.69 0.31
N SER A 19 22.01 -12.82 -0.36
CA SER A 19 21.21 -13.28 -1.50
C SER A 19 20.07 -14.17 -1.05
N ASN A 20 19.15 -13.61 -0.25
CA ASN A 20 17.86 -14.23 0.01
C ASN A 20 16.99 -14.09 -1.25
N ALA A 21 17.17 -15.00 -2.20
CA ALA A 21 16.18 -15.20 -3.24
C ALA A 21 14.89 -15.75 -2.57
N PRO A 22 13.73 -15.09 -2.70
CA PRO A 22 12.50 -15.59 -2.13
C PRO A 22 12.18 -16.95 -2.75
N THR A 23 12.14 -17.98 -1.91
CA THR A 23 11.65 -19.30 -2.29
C THR A 23 10.19 -19.14 -2.64
N ALA A 24 9.84 -19.31 -3.91
CA ALA A 24 8.46 -19.25 -4.37
C ALA A 24 7.66 -20.33 -3.62
N SER A 25 6.82 -19.90 -2.68
CA SER A 25 5.87 -20.77 -2.00
C SER A 25 4.73 -21.09 -2.96
N PRO A 26 4.44 -22.37 -3.28
CA PRO A 26 3.44 -22.74 -4.27
C PRO A 26 1.98 -22.52 -3.83
N ALA A 27 1.73 -21.83 -2.71
CA ALA A 27 0.39 -21.67 -2.13
C ALA A 27 -0.08 -20.22 -1.92
N SER A 28 0.69 -19.20 -2.33
CA SER A 28 0.12 -17.85 -2.47
C SER A 28 -0.52 -17.75 -3.85
N PRO A 29 -1.76 -17.24 -4.00
CA PRO A 29 -2.20 -16.74 -5.29
C PRO A 29 -1.09 -15.81 -5.74
N ALA A 30 -0.39 -16.19 -6.81
CA ALA A 30 0.63 -15.33 -7.40
C ALA A 30 -0.03 -13.96 -7.51
N ALA A 31 0.53 -12.97 -6.82
CA ALA A 31 0.19 -11.58 -7.07
C ALA A 31 0.40 -11.44 -8.57
N GLN A 32 -0.70 -11.48 -9.32
CA GLN A 32 -0.65 -11.42 -10.77
C GLN A 32 0.13 -10.14 -11.05
N ALA A 33 1.25 -10.29 -11.76
CA ALA A 33 1.97 -9.15 -12.30
C ALA A 33 0.90 -8.21 -12.88
N PRO A 34 0.91 -6.90 -12.57
CA PRO A 34 -0.22 -6.03 -12.84
C PRO A 34 -0.62 -6.22 -14.30
N ALA A 35 -1.74 -6.92 -14.54
CA ALA A 35 -2.29 -7.02 -15.87
C ALA A 35 -2.53 -5.57 -16.29
N ALA A 36 -2.06 -5.18 -17.47
CA ALA A 36 -2.23 -3.83 -17.98
C ALA A 36 -3.70 -3.41 -17.75
N GLN A 37 -3.91 -2.48 -16.81
CA GLN A 37 -5.25 -2.13 -16.39
C GLN A 37 -5.97 -1.53 -17.59
N THR A 38 -6.99 -2.25 -18.03
CA THR A 38 -7.71 -1.98 -19.27
C THR A 38 -8.68 -0.83 -19.05
N SER A 39 -9.06 -0.16 -20.13
CA SER A 39 -10.08 0.91 -20.14
C SER A 39 -11.41 0.49 -19.49
N ALA A 40 -11.79 -0.79 -19.58
CA ALA A 40 -12.94 -1.37 -18.89
C ALA A 40 -12.83 -1.29 -17.35
N ASP A 41 -11.62 -1.44 -16.81
CA ASP A 41 -11.34 -1.32 -15.36
C ASP A 41 -11.53 0.12 -14.89
N ALA A 42 -11.11 1.09 -15.72
CA ALA A 42 -11.32 2.51 -15.47
C ALA A 42 -12.81 2.89 -15.52
N ALA A 43 -13.56 2.42 -16.53
CA ALA A 43 -14.99 2.67 -16.64
C ALA A 43 -15.77 2.07 -15.45
N ALA A 44 -15.43 0.85 -15.03
CA ALA A 44 -16.01 0.23 -13.84
C ALA A 44 -15.70 1.01 -12.57
N CYS A 45 -14.48 1.55 -12.44
CA CYS A 45 -14.11 2.40 -11.31
C CYS A 45 -14.90 3.71 -11.27
N THR A 46 -15.02 4.41 -12.40
CA THR A 46 -15.80 5.65 -12.49
C THR A 46 -17.28 5.42 -12.24
N ALA A 47 -17.84 4.27 -12.67
CA ALA A 47 -19.22 3.89 -12.38
C ALA A 47 -19.49 3.70 -10.86
N LYS A 48 -18.45 3.41 -10.07
CA LYS A 48 -18.51 3.36 -8.60
C LYS A 48 -18.26 4.71 -7.93
N GLY A 49 -18.12 5.80 -8.70
CA GLY A 49 -17.75 7.12 -8.20
C GLY A 49 -16.26 7.26 -7.88
N GLY A 50 -15.43 6.31 -8.33
CA GLY A 50 -14.00 6.30 -8.08
C GLY A 50 -13.16 6.85 -9.24
N GLN A 51 -11.86 6.96 -8.98
CA GLN A 51 -10.84 7.31 -9.94
C GLN A 51 -9.68 6.32 -9.91
N LEU A 52 -9.21 5.90 -11.07
CA LEU A 52 -8.02 5.05 -11.18
C LEU A 52 -6.79 5.93 -10.91
N ARG A 53 -6.04 5.63 -9.85
CA ARG A 53 -4.84 6.39 -9.48
C ARG A 53 -3.67 5.44 -9.18
N PRO A 54 -2.45 5.77 -9.61
CA PRO A 54 -1.26 5.01 -9.23
C PRO A 54 -0.99 5.25 -7.74
N VAL A 55 -0.90 4.17 -6.96
CA VAL A 55 -0.70 4.25 -5.51
C VAL A 55 0.44 3.35 -5.04
N GLY A 56 0.95 3.67 -3.85
CA GLY A 56 2.07 2.96 -3.23
C GLY A 56 3.39 3.19 -3.96
N ARG A 57 4.46 2.57 -3.45
CA ARG A 57 5.81 2.72 -3.99
C ARG A 57 5.97 2.17 -5.41
N LEU A 58 5.21 1.13 -5.74
CA LEU A 58 5.22 0.49 -7.06
C LEU A 58 4.28 1.15 -8.07
N GLN A 59 3.56 2.21 -7.68
CA GLN A 59 2.67 2.97 -8.56
C GLN A 59 1.64 2.08 -9.29
N ILE A 60 1.15 1.04 -8.59
CA ILE A 60 0.16 0.13 -9.14
C ILE A 60 -1.16 0.91 -9.25
N PRO A 61 -1.80 0.98 -10.43
CA PRO A 61 -3.07 1.67 -10.54
C PRO A 61 -4.15 0.95 -9.73
N ARG A 62 -4.88 1.70 -8.91
CA ARG A 62 -5.98 1.17 -8.09
C ARG A 62 -7.18 2.07 -8.24
N CYS A 63 -8.36 1.47 -8.19
CA CYS A 63 -9.59 2.25 -8.11
C CYS A 63 -9.72 2.86 -6.72
N ILE A 64 -9.69 4.18 -6.63
CA ILE A 64 -9.90 4.93 -5.39
C ILE A 64 -11.32 5.50 -5.42
N VAL A 65 -12.19 4.99 -4.55
CA VAL A 65 -13.52 5.55 -4.32
C VAL A 65 -13.46 6.37 -3.03
N PRO A 66 -13.58 7.71 -3.09
CA PRO A 66 -13.63 8.52 -1.89
C PRO A 66 -14.94 8.27 -1.12
N TYR A 67 -14.92 8.55 0.18
CA TYR A 67 -16.15 8.60 0.97
C TYR A 67 -17.09 9.69 0.45
N ALA A 68 -18.40 9.54 0.65
CA ALA A 68 -19.39 10.52 0.21
C ALA A 68 -19.29 11.88 0.94
N ASP A 69 -18.65 11.86 2.10
CA ASP A 69 -18.31 12.98 2.95
C ASP A 69 -16.86 13.45 2.80
N ALA A 70 -16.09 12.90 1.85
CA ALA A 70 -14.70 13.32 1.63
C ALA A 70 -14.59 14.84 1.41
N GLY A 71 -13.76 15.50 2.21
CA GLY A 71 -13.55 16.94 2.22
C GLY A 71 -14.64 17.74 2.94
N LYS A 72 -15.68 17.09 3.49
CA LYS A 72 -16.70 17.73 4.33
C LYS A 72 -16.28 17.67 5.78
N THR A 73 -16.89 18.56 6.56
CA THR A 73 -16.63 18.65 7.98
C THR A 73 -17.70 17.90 8.79
N CYS A 74 -17.35 16.74 9.36
CA CYS A 74 -18.14 15.97 10.31
C CYS A 74 -18.04 16.58 11.71
N SER A 75 -19.12 16.61 12.49
CA SER A 75 -19.09 17.08 13.88
C SER A 75 -18.76 15.95 14.85
N ASP A 76 -19.23 14.75 14.53
CA ASP A 76 -18.95 13.52 15.26
C ASP A 76 -18.83 12.31 14.31
N ASN A 77 -18.51 11.14 14.88
CA ASN A 77 -18.28 9.94 14.08
C ASN A 77 -19.54 9.45 13.36
N ALA A 78 -20.75 9.76 13.83
CA ALA A 78 -21.99 9.35 13.15
C ALA A 78 -22.24 10.13 11.86
N ASP A 79 -21.62 11.31 11.69
CA ASP A 79 -21.71 12.11 10.48
C ASP A 79 -20.77 11.63 9.36
N CYS A 80 -19.72 10.89 9.71
CA CYS A 80 -18.71 10.41 8.77
C CYS A 80 -19.11 9.03 8.23
N SER A 81 -18.98 8.80 6.92
CA SER A 81 -19.28 7.48 6.33
C SER A 81 -18.20 6.43 6.63
N GLY A 82 -17.08 6.85 7.24
CA GLY A 82 -15.95 6.01 7.63
C GLY A 82 -15.46 6.31 9.04
N ASP A 83 -14.23 5.88 9.34
CA ASP A 83 -13.63 6.09 10.64
C ASP A 83 -13.29 7.57 10.89
N CYS A 84 -13.56 8.05 12.11
CA CYS A 84 -13.14 9.39 12.53
C CYS A 84 -11.63 9.42 12.74
N LEU A 85 -10.92 10.16 11.88
CA LEU A 85 -9.45 10.27 11.90
C LEU A 85 -8.91 11.40 12.80
N ALA A 86 -9.74 11.96 13.68
CA ALA A 86 -9.32 13.03 14.60
C ALA A 86 -8.20 12.54 15.54
N THR A 87 -7.02 13.18 15.44
CA THR A 87 -5.81 12.78 16.18
C THR A 87 -5.68 13.39 17.59
N SER A 88 -6.62 14.24 17.99
CA SER A 88 -6.61 14.97 19.27
C SER A 88 -7.99 14.93 19.90
N ILE A 89 -8.08 15.18 21.20
CA ILE A 89 -9.37 15.41 21.88
C ILE A 89 -9.97 16.69 21.30
N VAL A 90 -10.97 16.53 20.45
CA VAL A 90 -11.73 17.62 19.86
C VAL A 90 -12.98 17.81 20.73
N PRO A 91 -13.33 19.05 21.13
CA PRO A 91 -14.58 19.30 21.86
C PRO A 91 -15.76 18.70 21.11
N THR A 92 -16.72 18.11 21.82
CA THR A 92 -17.95 17.60 21.19
C THR A 92 -18.62 18.73 20.40
N GLY A 93 -18.83 18.52 19.10
CA GLY A 93 -19.38 19.54 18.20
C GLY A 93 -18.33 20.26 17.33
N ALA A 94 -17.03 20.07 17.55
CA ALA A 94 -16.02 20.69 16.71
C ALA A 94 -15.83 19.93 15.40
N ALA A 95 -15.71 20.72 14.34
CA ALA A 95 -15.82 20.26 12.98
C ALA A 95 -14.48 19.59 12.54
N THR A 96 -14.54 18.33 12.09
CA THR A 96 -13.41 17.49 11.62
C THR A 96 -13.57 17.13 10.14
N THR A 97 -12.51 17.07 9.34
CA THR A 97 -12.63 16.74 7.91
C THR A 97 -12.53 15.23 7.68
N GLY A 98 -13.52 14.63 7.02
CA GLY A 98 -13.53 13.23 6.57
C GLY A 98 -13.02 13.03 5.15
#